data_AF-A0A7K2KK45-F1
#
_entry.id   AF-A0A7K2KK45-F1
#
_cell.length_a   1.000
_cell.length_b   1.000
_cell.length_c   1.000
_cell.angle_alpha   90.00
_cell.angle_beta   90.00
_cell.angle_gamma   90.00
#
_symmetry.space_group_name_H-M   'P 1'
#
loop_
_entity.id
_entity.type
_entity.pdbx_description
1 polymer ?
#
loop_
_entity_poly.entity_id
_entity_poly.type
_entity_poly.pdbx_seq_one_letter_code
_entity_poly.pdbx_strand_id
1 'polypeptide(L)'
;MTTVRGARARARIEITAAIKDEARTQLAAEGAAKLSLRAVARELGMVSSALYRYFPSRDDLLTALIVDAYDAIGAAAEEAAAGAAGQRPLDRWTA
;
A
#
# COMPACT_ATOMS: atom_id res chain seq x y z
N MET A 1 -5.87 3.94 30.67
CA MET A 1 -4.63 4.10 29.87
C MET A 1 -4.65 3.36 28.52
N THR A 2 -5.51 2.36 28.30
CA THR A 2 -5.51 1.52 27.08
C THR A 2 -6.11 2.19 25.83
N THR A 3 -7.12 3.05 26.01
CA THR A 3 -7.87 3.70 24.90
C THR A 3 -7.01 4.66 24.08
N VAL A 4 -6.18 5.47 24.75
CA VAL A 4 -5.27 6.43 24.08
C VAL A 4 -4.20 5.72 23.25
N ARG A 5 -3.76 4.53 23.67
CA ARG A 5 -2.80 3.72 22.91
C ARG A 5 -3.43 3.17 21.63
N GLY A 6 -4.68 2.74 21.69
CA GLY A 6 -5.46 2.31 20.52
C GLY A 6 -5.70 3.45 19.51
N ALA A 7 -6.05 4.65 19.99
CA ALA A 7 -6.26 5.81 19.12
C ALA A 7 -5.01 6.19 18.31
N ARG A 8 -3.82 6.17 18.94
CA ARG A 8 -2.55 6.44 18.23
C ARG A 8 -2.20 5.35 17.22
N ALA A 9 -2.44 4.07 17.55
CA ALA A 9 -2.20 2.98 16.63
C ALA A 9 -3.10 3.09 15.38
N ARG A 10 -4.39 3.40 15.58
CA ARG A 10 -5.34 3.62 14.48
C ARG A 10 -4.94 4.80 13.61
N ALA A 11 -4.60 5.94 14.21
CA ALA A 11 -4.11 7.10 13.47
C ALA A 11 -2.84 6.77 12.66
N ARG A 12 -1.93 5.95 13.21
CA ARG A 12 -0.74 5.51 12.48
C ARG A 12 -1.10 4.65 11.27
N ILE A 13 -2.07 3.74 11.38
CA ILE A 13 -2.55 2.92 10.27
C ILE A 13 -3.17 3.81 9.18
N GLU A 14 -4.09 4.70 9.56
CA GLU A 14 -4.79 5.62 8.65
C GLU A 14 -3.79 6.51 7.90
N ILE A 15 -2.81 7.10 8.59
CA ILE A 15 -1.78 7.95 7.96
C ILE A 15 -0.87 7.12 7.06
N THR A 16 -0.49 5.90 7.47
CA THR A 16 0.35 5.03 6.64
C THR A 16 -0.36 4.66 5.33
N ALA A 17 -1.66 4.37 5.40
CA ALA A 17 -2.49 4.10 4.23
C ALA A 17 -2.55 5.33 3.31
N ALA A 18 -2.85 6.52 3.84
CA ALA A 18 -2.88 7.75 3.06
C ALA A 18 -1.55 8.06 2.35
N ILE A 19 -0.41 7.81 3.00
CA ILE A 19 0.93 7.94 2.39
C ILE A 19 1.09 6.97 1.21
N LYS A 20 0.66 5.71 1.37
CA LYS A 20 0.74 4.70 0.31
C LYS A 20 -0.19 5.02 -0.86
N ASP A 21 -1.40 5.49 -0.60
CA ASP A 21 -2.39 5.84 -1.63
C ASP A 21 -1.91 6.99 -2.50
N GLU A 22 -1.39 8.05 -1.88
CA GLU A 22 -0.82 9.18 -2.61
C GLU A 22 0.43 8.77 -3.41
N ALA A 23 1.31 7.97 -2.79
CA ALA A 23 2.49 7.45 -3.47
C ALA A 23 2.13 6.58 -4.69
N ARG A 24 1.05 5.78 -4.60
CA ARG A 24 0.53 4.99 -5.72
C ARG A 24 -0.01 5.88 -6.84
N THR A 25 -0.68 6.98 -6.50
CA THR A 25 -1.17 7.98 -7.46
C THR A 25 0.00 8.60 -8.24
N GLN A 26 1.05 9.04 -7.56
CA GLN A 26 2.25 9.56 -8.21
C GLN A 26 2.97 8.49 -9.04
N LEU A 27 3.06 7.26 -8.54
CA LEU A 27 3.68 6.15 -9.26
C LEU A 27 2.97 5.89 -10.60
N ALA A 28 1.64 5.91 -10.61
CA ALA A 28 0.83 5.72 -11.80
C ALA A 28 0.96 6.89 -12.80
N ALA A 29 1.03 8.12 -12.30
CA ALA A 29 1.10 9.31 -13.14
C ALA A 29 2.50 9.57 -13.73
N GLU A 30 3.55 9.34 -12.94
CA GLU A 30 4.90 9.84 -13.22
C GLU A 30 5.98 8.75 -13.25
N GLY A 31 5.64 7.53 -12.83
CA GLY A 31 6.56 6.40 -12.75
C GLY A 31 7.48 6.44 -11.53
N ALA A 32 8.13 5.30 -11.26
CA ALA A 32 8.92 5.11 -10.04
C ALA A 32 10.05 6.14 -9.92
N ALA A 33 10.73 6.47 -11.02
CA ALA A 33 11.88 7.39 -11.02
C ALA A 33 11.56 8.77 -10.44
N LYS A 34 10.30 9.23 -10.53
CA LYS A 34 9.86 10.54 -10.05
C LYS A 34 9.21 10.52 -8.67
N LEU A 35 8.92 9.34 -8.12
CA LEU A 35 8.35 9.22 -6.77
C LEU A 35 9.25 9.89 -5.73
N SER A 36 8.66 10.76 -4.90
CA SER A 36 9.39 11.54 -3.91
C SER A 36 8.62 11.64 -2.59
N LEU A 37 9.26 11.29 -1.47
CA LEU A 37 8.69 11.50 -0.13
C LEU A 37 8.32 12.97 0.12
N ARG A 38 9.05 13.91 -0.47
CA ARG A 38 8.71 15.35 -0.32
C ARG A 38 7.46 15.72 -1.10
N ALA A 39 7.26 15.13 -2.27
CA ALA A 39 6.06 15.36 -3.07
C ALA A 39 4.83 14.78 -2.40
N VAL A 40 4.90 13.53 -1.95
CA VAL A 40 3.83 12.88 -1.16
C VAL A 40 3.50 13.67 0.11
N ALA A 41 4.51 14.12 0.85
CA ALA A 41 4.29 14.94 2.05
C ALA A 41 3.53 16.24 1.74
N ARG A 42 3.91 16.93 0.66
CA ARG A 42 3.28 18.18 0.25
C ARG A 42 1.81 17.96 -0.11
N GLU A 43 1.50 16.92 -0.88
CA GLU A 43 0.12 16.62 -1.28
C GLU A 43 -0.77 16.32 -0.07
N LEU A 44 -0.22 15.61 0.92
CA LEU A 44 -0.93 15.31 2.17
C LEU A 44 -0.94 16.47 3.18
N GLY A 45 -0.40 17.64 2.84
CA GLY A 45 -0.30 18.78 3.77
C GLY A 45 0.61 18.52 4.97
N MET A 46 1.55 17.57 4.86
CA MET A 46 2.47 17.16 5.91
C MET A 46 3.86 17.78 5.74
N VAL A 47 4.52 18.06 6.87
CA VAL A 47 5.94 18.40 6.86
C VAL A 47 6.76 17.17 6.44
N SER A 48 7.75 17.33 5.56
CA SER A 48 8.53 16.19 5.04
C SER A 48 9.20 15.36 6.15
N SER A 49 9.66 16.00 7.24
CA SER A 49 10.23 15.30 8.41
C SER A 49 9.24 14.36 9.09
N ALA A 50 7.93 14.57 8.91
CA ALA A 50 6.91 13.65 9.41
C ALA A 50 6.84 12.36 8.58
N LEU A 51 6.97 12.46 7.25
CA LEU A 51 6.94 11.28 6.38
C LEU A 51 8.09 10.31 6.67
N TYR A 52 9.27 10.84 6.97
CA TYR A 52 10.43 10.03 7.34
C TYR A 52 10.24 9.18 8.61
N ARG A 53 9.24 9.48 9.47
CA ARG A 53 8.88 8.63 10.62
C ARG A 53 7.98 7.44 10.25
N TYR A 54 7.44 7.43 9.04
CA TYR A 54 6.65 6.32 8.49
C TYR A 54 7.49 5.51 7.51
N PHE A 55 8.22 6.19 6.62
CA PHE A 55 9.11 5.58 5.63
C PHE A 55 10.48 6.26 5.66
N PRO A 56 11.52 5.59 6.20
CA PRO A 56 12.86 6.18 6.34
C PRO A 56 13.50 6.62 5.02
N SER A 57 13.13 5.98 3.91
CA SER A 57 13.59 6.32 2.58
C SER A 57 12.51 6.14 1.52
N ARG A 58 12.79 6.65 0.32
CA ARG A 58 11.95 6.41 -0.88
C ARG A 58 11.87 4.91 -1.19
N ASP A 59 12.96 4.18 -0.99
CA ASP A 59 13.03 2.76 -1.32
C ASP A 59 12.25 1.91 -0.32
N ASP A 60 12.17 2.33 0.95
CA ASP A 60 11.27 1.72 1.94
C ASP A 60 9.80 1.88 1.54
N LEU A 61 9.42 3.08 1.06
CA LEU A 61 8.07 3.33 0.56
C LEU A 61 7.78 2.49 -0.69
N LEU A 62 8.69 2.45 -1.66
CA LEU A 62 8.54 1.61 -2.86
C LEU A 62 8.42 0.13 -2.50
N THR A 63 9.26 -0.36 -1.59
CA THR A 63 9.21 -1.75 -1.12
C THR A 63 7.85 -2.05 -0.52
N ALA A 64 7.32 -1.16 0.33
CA ALA A 64 5.99 -1.34 0.91
C ALA A 64 4.87 -1.36 -0.14
N LEU A 65 4.97 -0.53 -1.19
CA LEU A 65 4.00 -0.55 -2.30
C LEU A 65 4.11 -1.82 -3.15
N ILE A 66 5.31 -2.35 -3.34
CA ILE A 66 5.56 -3.61 -4.04
C ILE A 66 4.92 -4.76 -3.25
N VAL A 67 5.13 -4.81 -1.93
CA VAL A 67 4.48 -5.81 -1.06
C VAL A 67 2.96 -5.71 -1.18
N ASP A 68 2.37 -4.52 -1.02
CA ASP A 68 0.92 -4.34 -1.15
C ASP A 68 0.39 -4.78 -2.52
N ALA A 69 1.16 -4.57 -3.59
CA ALA A 69 0.78 -4.99 -4.94
C ALA A 69 0.79 -6.52 -5.09
N TYR A 70 1.81 -7.19 -4.55
CA TYR A 70 1.86 -8.66 -4.56
C TYR A 70 0.79 -9.28 -3.67
N ASP A 71 0.51 -8.69 -2.51
CA ASP A 71 -0.58 -9.12 -1.62
C ASP A 71 -1.93 -8.97 -2.33
N ALA A 72 -2.17 -7.86 -3.03
CA ALA A 72 -3.39 -7.66 -3.82
C ALA A 72 -3.53 -8.66 -4.97
N ILE A 73 -2.43 -8.98 -5.67
CA ILE A 73 -2.42 -10.02 -6.70
C ILE A 73 -2.74 -11.40 -6.09
N GLY A 74 -2.13 -11.71 -4.94
CA GLY A 74 -2.38 -12.95 -4.21
C GLY A 74 -3.85 -13.08 -3.79
N ALA A 75 -4.40 -12.03 -3.18
CA ALA A 75 -5.80 -11.99 -2.78
C ALA A 75 -6.75 -12.19 -3.97
N ALA A 76 -6.50 -11.52 -5.10
CA ALA A 76 -7.30 -11.69 -6.31
C ALA A 76 -7.24 -13.14 -6.86
N ALA A 77 -6.05 -13.75 -6.82
CA ALA A 77 -5.87 -15.14 -7.25
C ALA A 77 -6.59 -16.13 -6.30
N GLU A 78 -6.52 -15.89 -4.99
CA GLU A 78 -7.23 -16.69 -3.99
C GLU A 78 -8.75 -16.59 -4.13
N GLU A 79 -9.27 -15.38 -4.36
CA GLU A 79 -10.70 -15.14 -4.63
C GLU A 79 -11.17 -15.87 -5.90
N ALA A 80 -10.40 -15.77 -6.99
CA ALA A 80 -10.71 -16.48 -8.23
C ALA A 80 -10.69 -18.02 -8.03
N ALA A 81 -9.68 -18.53 -7.32
CA ALA A 81 -9.57 -19.95 -7.01
C ALA A 81 -10.74 -20.46 -6.14
N ALA A 82 -11.18 -19.66 -5.16
CA ALA A 82 -12.35 -19.95 -4.34
C ALA A 82 -13.64 -19.97 -5.18
N GLY A 83 -13.80 -19.03 -6.11
CA GLY A 83 -14.93 -19.00 -7.04
C GLY A 83 -14.97 -20.20 -8.00
N ALA A 84 -13.81 -20.75 -8.35
CA ALA A 84 -13.68 -21.93 -9.22
C ALA A 84 -13.67 -23.28 -8.45
N ALA A 85 -13.96 -23.26 -7.15
CA ALA A 85 -13.99 -24.47 -6.32
C ALA A 85 -14.97 -25.51 -6.89
N GLY A 86 -14.50 -26.76 -7.03
CA GLY A 86 -15.29 -27.86 -7.61
C GLY A 86 -15.13 -28.04 -9.12
N GLN A 87 -14.58 -27.07 -9.86
CA GLN A 87 -14.21 -27.26 -11.27
C GLN A 87 -13.01 -28.20 -11.41
N ARG A 88 -12.79 -28.79 -12.59
CA ARG A 88 -11.59 -29.60 -12.84
C ARG A 88 -10.35 -28.70 -12.81
N PRO A 89 -9.17 -29.21 -12.40
CA PRO A 89 -7.96 -28.38 -12.29
C PRO A 89 -7.59 -27.60 -13.56
N LEU A 90 -7.82 -28.18 -14.75
CA LEU A 90 -7.57 -27.49 -16.03
C LEU A 90 -8.55 -26.34 -16.27
N ASP A 91 -9.82 -26.49 -15.88
CA ASP A 91 -10.84 -25.45 -16.06
C ASP A 91 -10.55 -24.27 -15.12
N ARG A 92 -10.02 -24.53 -13.92
CA ARG A 92 -9.57 -23.50 -12.95
C ARG A 92 -8.37 -22.70 -13.43
N TRP A 93 -7.53 -23.26 -14.30
CA TRP A 93 -6.31 -22.60 -14.77
C TRP A 93 -6.58 -21.58 -15.88
N THR A 94 -7.71 -21.73 -16.58
CA THR A 94 -8.10 -20.87 -17.72
C THR A 94 -9.19 -19.84 -17.39
N ALA A 95 -9.80 -19.94 -16.21
CA ALA A 95 -10.81 -19.02 -15.70
C ALA A 95 -10.15 -17.80 -15.05
#